data_AF-A0A0Q6VX22-F1
#
_entry.id   AF-A0A0Q6VX22-F1
#
_cell.length_a   1.000
_cell.length_b   1.000
_cell.length_c   1.000
_cell.angle_alpha   90.00
_cell.angle_beta   90.00
_cell.angle_gamma   90.00
#
_symmetry.space_group_name_H-M   'P 1'
#
loop_
_entity.id
_entity.type
_entity.pdbx_description
1 polymer ?
#
loop_
_entity_poly.entity_id
_entity_poly.type
_entity_poly.pdbx_seq_one_letter_code
_entity_poly.pdbx_strand_id
1 'polypeptide(L)'
;MARPALDPLFRSVGISFGSRTIAVVLTGMLNDGAAGLADVKRCGGITVFQNPADAVAADMPLGALQTSDVDYRSPLSGMAELLVRLSREEAGPVIGIPEDIRSEVAIALGRRSDPEIISHFSDPVALSCPACGGVLNEIRRTPPLRFRCQVGHAYTAEALASRQEGAADEAVRVALRIMEERATLTEKMAAEARNSGHDAAAASYERRAIESRAYADVLRDAIKDL
;
A
#
# COMPACT_ATOMS: atom_id res chain seq x y z
N MET A 1 0.06 -0.44 0.85
CA MET A 1 0.27 -1.11 -0.45
C MET A 1 -0.43 -2.45 -0.54
N ALA A 2 -1.70 -2.47 -0.96
CA ALA A 2 -2.13 -3.61 -1.74
C ALA A 2 -1.23 -3.64 -2.99
N ARG A 3 -0.64 -4.80 -3.27
CA ARG A 3 -0.08 -5.07 -4.59
C ARG A 3 -0.93 -6.22 -5.13
N PRO A 4 -1.69 -6.03 -6.21
CA PRO A 4 -1.80 -4.82 -7.06
C PRO A 4 -2.50 -3.62 -6.38
N ALA A 5 -2.25 -2.41 -6.86
CA ALA A 5 -2.87 -1.15 -6.38
C ALA A 5 -3.68 -0.48 -7.50
N LEU A 6 -4.84 0.11 -7.16
CA LEU A 6 -5.77 0.75 -8.10
C LEU A 6 -5.26 2.10 -8.59
N ASP A 7 -4.69 2.88 -7.70
CA ASP A 7 -4.18 4.23 -7.98
C ASP A 7 -3.16 4.27 -9.15
N PRO A 8 -2.09 3.44 -9.14
CA PRO A 8 -1.15 3.37 -10.27
C PRO A 8 -1.79 2.86 -11.56
N LEU A 9 -2.75 1.93 -11.46
CA LEU A 9 -3.49 1.42 -12.62
C LEU A 9 -4.23 2.58 -13.29
N PHE A 10 -5.06 3.31 -12.53
CA PHE A 10 -5.84 4.44 -13.04
C PHE A 10 -4.98 5.55 -13.65
N ARG A 11 -3.86 5.91 -13.02
CA ARG A 11 -2.93 6.88 -13.61
C ARG A 11 -2.37 6.37 -14.93
N SER A 12 -1.94 5.11 -15.00
CA SER A 12 -1.34 4.55 -16.23
C SER A 12 -2.32 4.54 -17.40
N VAL A 13 -3.59 4.18 -17.17
CA VAL A 13 -4.62 4.19 -18.22
C VAL A 13 -5.02 5.62 -18.58
N GLY A 14 -5.13 6.52 -17.60
CA GLY A 14 -5.43 7.93 -17.83
C GLY A 14 -4.42 8.61 -18.74
N ILE A 15 -3.12 8.36 -18.55
CA ILE A 15 -2.07 8.90 -19.45
C ILE A 15 -2.14 8.28 -20.84
N SER A 16 -2.38 6.98 -20.91
CA SER A 16 -2.26 6.22 -22.16
C SER A 16 -3.48 6.41 -23.08
N PHE A 17 -4.67 6.61 -22.50
CA PHE A 17 -5.93 6.65 -23.22
C PHE A 17 -6.70 7.97 -23.06
N GLY A 18 -6.33 8.84 -22.10
CA GLY A 18 -6.93 10.15 -21.91
C GLY A 18 -8.47 10.07 -21.81
N SER A 19 -9.16 10.84 -22.64
CA SER A 19 -10.62 10.90 -22.72
C SER A 19 -11.32 9.61 -23.16
N ARG A 20 -10.58 8.61 -23.60
CA ARG A 20 -11.10 7.27 -23.92
C ARG A 20 -11.13 6.33 -22.71
N THR A 21 -10.70 6.81 -21.55
CA THR A 21 -10.68 6.02 -20.31
C THR A 21 -12.05 6.05 -19.64
N ILE A 22 -12.55 4.89 -19.23
CA ILE A 22 -13.66 4.77 -18.27
C ILE A 22 -13.10 4.05 -17.04
N ALA A 23 -12.98 4.75 -15.92
CA ALA A 23 -12.47 4.20 -14.67
C ALA A 23 -13.62 3.94 -13.70
N VAL A 24 -13.64 2.74 -13.11
CA VAL A 24 -14.74 2.28 -12.26
C VAL A 24 -14.19 1.86 -10.89
N VAL A 25 -14.71 2.45 -9.82
CA VAL A 25 -14.46 2.00 -8.44
C VAL A 25 -15.65 1.21 -7.93
N LEU A 26 -15.41 -0.02 -7.47
CA LEU A 26 -16.42 -0.90 -6.89
C LEU A 26 -16.23 -1.03 -5.37
N THR A 27 -17.08 -1.84 -4.74
CA THR A 27 -16.98 -2.26 -3.35
C THR A 27 -15.55 -2.67 -2.95
N GLY A 28 -15.09 -2.22 -1.79
CA GLY A 28 -13.76 -2.50 -1.28
C GLY A 28 -13.47 -1.72 0.01
N MET A 29 -12.56 -2.26 0.83
CA MET A 29 -12.08 -1.59 2.05
C MET A 29 -10.93 -0.64 1.72
N LEU A 30 -10.68 0.37 2.58
CA LEU A 30 -9.69 1.44 2.38
C LEU A 30 -10.06 2.39 1.21
N ASN A 31 -9.12 3.25 0.82
CA ASN A 31 -9.32 4.33 -0.17
C ASN A 31 -8.42 4.23 -1.41
N ASP A 32 -7.83 3.06 -1.68
CA ASP A 32 -7.05 2.84 -2.90
C ASP A 32 -7.94 2.98 -4.14
N GLY A 33 -7.52 3.79 -5.12
CA GLY A 33 -8.27 4.11 -6.33
C GLY A 33 -8.97 5.47 -6.31
N ALA A 34 -9.17 6.10 -5.15
CA ALA A 34 -9.83 7.41 -5.07
C ALA A 34 -8.99 8.52 -5.73
N ALA A 35 -7.69 8.59 -5.42
CA ALA A 35 -6.80 9.57 -6.03
C ALA A 35 -6.52 9.24 -7.51
N GLY A 36 -6.39 7.95 -7.86
CA GLY A 36 -6.30 7.52 -9.25
C GLY A 36 -7.54 7.89 -10.08
N LEU A 37 -8.74 7.80 -9.49
CA LEU A 37 -9.99 8.16 -10.17
C LEU A 37 -10.04 9.67 -10.45
N ALA A 38 -9.61 10.50 -9.49
CA ALA A 38 -9.45 11.93 -9.70
C ALA A 38 -8.45 12.24 -10.82
N ASP A 39 -7.33 11.50 -10.90
CA ASP A 39 -6.35 11.68 -11.96
C ASP A 39 -6.89 11.27 -13.33
N VAL A 40 -7.72 10.22 -13.43
CA VAL A 40 -8.43 9.87 -14.68
C VAL A 40 -9.32 11.03 -15.14
N LYS A 41 -10.05 11.65 -14.22
CA LYS A 41 -10.89 12.82 -14.52
C LYS A 41 -10.07 13.99 -15.07
N ARG A 42 -8.92 14.27 -14.45
CA ARG A 42 -7.98 15.32 -14.89
C ARG A 42 -7.35 15.02 -16.26
N CYS A 43 -7.24 13.74 -16.64
CA CYS A 43 -6.84 13.29 -17.97
C CYS A 43 -8.01 13.31 -18.99
N GLY A 44 -9.20 13.74 -18.59
CA GLY A 44 -10.39 13.83 -19.44
C GLY A 44 -11.22 12.55 -19.53
N GLY A 45 -10.86 11.51 -18.77
CA GLY A 45 -11.61 10.25 -18.73
C GLY A 45 -12.91 10.37 -17.92
N ILE A 46 -13.76 9.35 -18.09
CA ILE A 46 -15.04 9.22 -17.38
C ILE A 46 -14.80 8.46 -16.07
N THR A 47 -15.36 8.97 -14.99
CA THR A 47 -15.26 8.37 -13.66
C THR A 47 -16.59 7.77 -13.22
N VAL A 48 -16.57 6.54 -12.74
CA VAL A 48 -17.75 5.80 -12.30
C VAL A 48 -17.46 5.18 -10.93
N PHE A 49 -18.44 5.17 -10.05
CA PHE A 49 -18.36 4.43 -8.79
C PHE A 49 -19.65 3.69 -8.47
N GLN A 50 -19.49 2.56 -7.78
CA GLN A 50 -20.60 1.80 -7.23
C GLN A 50 -21.33 2.63 -6.16
N ASN A 51 -22.66 2.51 -6.11
CA ASN A 51 -23.45 3.10 -5.05
C ASN A 51 -22.99 2.57 -3.66
N PRO A 52 -22.53 3.43 -2.72
CA PRO A 52 -22.08 2.96 -1.40
C PRO A 52 -23.15 2.17 -0.62
N ALA A 53 -24.43 2.43 -0.88
CA ALA A 53 -25.54 1.74 -0.22
C ALA A 53 -25.75 0.29 -0.67
N ASP A 54 -25.17 -0.12 -1.82
CA ASP A 54 -25.22 -1.50 -2.29
C ASP A 54 -23.84 -2.20 -2.29
N ALA A 55 -22.83 -1.53 -1.73
CA ALA A 55 -21.49 -2.05 -1.56
C ALA A 55 -21.40 -2.97 -0.33
N VAL A 56 -20.73 -4.10 -0.46
CA VAL A 56 -20.43 -5.01 0.67
C VAL A 56 -19.42 -4.37 1.62
N ALA A 57 -18.46 -3.61 1.07
CA ALA A 57 -17.53 -2.76 1.77
C ALA A 57 -17.54 -1.37 1.10
N ALA A 58 -18.00 -0.35 1.83
CA ALA A 58 -18.33 0.95 1.26
C ALA A 58 -17.16 1.95 1.24
N ASP A 59 -16.03 1.65 1.89
CA ASP A 59 -14.92 2.59 2.06
C ASP A 59 -14.39 3.14 0.72
N MET A 60 -14.13 2.27 -0.27
CA MET A 60 -13.61 2.68 -1.58
C MET A 60 -14.62 3.56 -2.36
N PRO A 61 -15.90 3.16 -2.53
CA PRO A 61 -16.93 4.03 -3.10
C PRO A 61 -17.10 5.37 -2.38
N LEU A 62 -17.02 5.39 -1.06
CA LEU A 62 -17.10 6.62 -0.26
C LEU A 62 -15.88 7.52 -0.50
N GLY A 63 -14.68 6.94 -0.57
CA GLY A 63 -13.45 7.66 -0.88
C GLY A 63 -13.47 8.29 -2.27
N ALA A 64 -14.02 7.58 -3.27
CA ALA A 64 -14.20 8.10 -4.63
C ALA A 64 -15.12 9.34 -4.66
N LEU A 65 -16.22 9.30 -3.91
CA LEU A 65 -17.18 10.41 -3.77
C LEU A 65 -16.55 11.64 -3.11
N GLN A 66 -15.63 11.45 -2.15
CA GLN A 66 -14.97 12.54 -1.44
C GLN A 66 -13.83 13.20 -2.25
N THR A 67 -13.21 12.46 -3.17
CA THR A 67 -11.94 12.85 -3.80
C THR A 67 -12.10 13.40 -5.22
N SER A 68 -13.20 13.08 -5.90
CA SER A 68 -13.40 13.47 -7.29
C SER A 68 -14.84 13.87 -7.57
N ASP A 69 -15.01 14.78 -8.54
CA ASP A 69 -16.33 15.07 -9.13
C ASP A 69 -16.68 13.91 -10.07
N VAL A 70 -17.31 12.87 -9.51
CA VAL A 70 -17.55 11.62 -10.23
C VAL A 70 -18.71 11.77 -11.20
N ASP A 71 -18.53 11.33 -12.45
CA ASP A 71 -19.56 11.48 -13.49
C ASP A 71 -20.79 10.61 -13.24
N TYR A 72 -20.58 9.37 -12.80
CA TYR A 72 -21.67 8.41 -12.64
C TYR A 72 -21.59 7.64 -11.33
N ARG A 73 -22.71 7.66 -10.59
CA ARG A 73 -23.01 6.71 -9.51
C ARG A 73 -23.96 5.66 -10.07
N SER A 74 -23.60 4.38 -9.95
CA SER A 74 -24.47 3.28 -10.42
C SER A 74 -24.59 2.18 -9.39
N PRO A 75 -25.77 1.58 -9.19
CA PRO A 75 -25.85 0.33 -8.45
C PRO A 75 -25.10 -0.78 -9.20
N LEU A 76 -24.61 -1.80 -8.49
CA LEU A 76 -23.85 -2.90 -9.10
C LEU A 76 -24.65 -3.60 -10.21
N SER A 77 -25.96 -3.75 -10.03
CA SER A 77 -26.87 -4.34 -11.02
C SER A 77 -27.00 -3.52 -12.31
N GLY A 78 -26.82 -2.20 -12.24
CA GLY A 78 -26.88 -1.30 -13.40
C GLY A 78 -25.51 -1.02 -14.03
N MET A 79 -24.42 -1.52 -13.45
CA MET A 79 -23.06 -1.20 -13.87
C MET A 79 -22.75 -1.69 -15.28
N ALA A 80 -23.17 -2.91 -15.62
CA ALA A 80 -22.91 -3.51 -16.93
C ALA A 80 -23.58 -2.71 -18.06
N GLU A 81 -24.86 -2.35 -17.90
CA GLU A 81 -25.61 -1.55 -18.86
C GLU A 81 -24.98 -0.16 -19.05
N LEU A 82 -24.60 0.49 -17.94
CA LEU A 82 -23.90 1.77 -17.96
C LEU A 82 -22.61 1.69 -18.79
N LEU A 83 -21.77 0.68 -18.55
CA LEU A 83 -20.50 0.54 -19.26
C LEU A 83 -20.69 0.26 -20.75
N VAL A 84 -21.67 -0.57 -21.12
CA VAL A 84 -22.00 -0.81 -22.54
C VAL A 84 -22.42 0.48 -23.23
N ARG A 85 -23.26 1.30 -22.58
CA ARG A 85 -23.67 2.60 -23.11
C ARG A 85 -22.47 3.52 -23.30
N LEU A 86 -21.69 3.76 -22.23
CA LEU A 86 -20.54 4.68 -22.26
C LEU A 86 -19.47 4.25 -23.29
N SER A 87 -19.26 2.95 -23.47
CA SER A 87 -18.29 2.44 -24.47
C SER A 87 -18.64 2.74 -25.93
N ARG A 88 -19.91 3.12 -26.19
CA ARG A 88 -20.42 3.46 -27.52
C ARG A 88 -20.52 4.96 -27.74
N GLU A 89 -20.35 5.77 -26.70
CA GLU A 89 -20.35 7.21 -26.79
C GLU A 89 -19.03 7.71 -27.39
N GLU A 90 -19.07 8.85 -28.09
CA GLU A 90 -17.85 9.47 -28.58
C GLU A 90 -16.99 9.95 -27.42
N ALA A 91 -15.69 9.70 -27.51
CA ALA A 91 -14.75 10.14 -26.49
C ALA A 91 -14.74 11.67 -26.40
N GLY A 92 -14.62 12.18 -25.17
CA GLY A 92 -14.50 13.61 -24.92
C GLY A 92 -13.26 14.23 -25.60
N PRO A 93 -13.14 15.57 -25.57
CA PRO A 93 -12.02 16.27 -26.17
C PRO A 93 -10.69 15.78 -25.58
N VAL A 94 -9.65 15.76 -26.41
CA VAL A 94 -8.29 15.44 -25.94
C VAL A 94 -7.79 16.58 -25.06
N ILE A 95 -7.57 16.27 -23.78
CA ILE A 95 -7.00 17.21 -22.81
C ILE A 95 -5.51 16.90 -22.68
N GLY A 96 -4.68 17.93 -22.57
CA GLY A 96 -3.26 17.77 -22.26
C GLY A 96 -3.09 17.13 -20.88
N ILE A 97 -2.40 15.98 -20.81
CA ILE A 97 -2.16 15.28 -19.55
C ILE A 97 -1.36 16.20 -18.60
N PRO A 98 -1.80 16.39 -17.35
CA PRO A 98 -1.05 17.14 -16.34
C PRO A 98 0.35 16.58 -16.08
N GLU A 99 1.32 17.47 -15.85
CA GLU A 99 2.74 17.09 -15.73
C GLU A 99 3.06 16.33 -14.43
N ASP A 100 2.32 16.62 -13.35
CA ASP A 100 2.39 15.90 -12.09
C ASP A 100 1.99 14.43 -12.26
N ILE A 101 0.93 14.15 -13.02
CA ILE A 101 0.47 12.78 -13.32
C ILE A 101 1.51 12.05 -14.18
N ARG A 102 2.07 12.72 -15.21
CA ARG A 102 3.17 12.16 -16.02
C ARG A 102 4.39 11.80 -15.17
N SER A 103 4.80 12.71 -14.30
CA SER A 103 5.91 12.51 -13.37
C SER A 103 5.62 11.35 -12.42
N GLU A 104 4.39 11.24 -11.92
CA GLU A 104 4.01 10.14 -11.03
C GLU A 104 4.14 8.76 -11.68
N VAL A 105 3.63 8.61 -12.90
CA VAL A 105 3.72 7.36 -13.66
C VAL A 105 5.16 7.05 -14.08
N ALA A 106 5.94 8.06 -14.49
CA ALA A 106 7.35 7.87 -14.82
C ALA A 106 8.14 7.27 -13.64
N ILE A 107 7.96 7.84 -12.45
CA ILE A 107 8.60 7.33 -11.23
C ILE A 107 8.06 5.93 -10.88
N ALA A 108 6.76 5.66 -11.03
CA ALA A 108 6.18 4.36 -10.74
C ALA A 108 6.72 3.25 -11.66
N LEU A 109 7.04 3.58 -12.91
CA LEU A 109 7.70 2.69 -13.88
C LEU A 109 9.20 2.52 -13.62
N GLY A 110 9.75 3.11 -12.55
CA GLY A 110 11.18 3.07 -12.26
C GLY A 110 12.02 3.83 -13.28
N ARG A 111 11.41 4.69 -14.11
CA ARG A 111 12.18 5.62 -14.95
C ARG A 111 12.79 6.64 -13.99
N ARG A 112 14.13 6.76 -14.03
CA ARG A 112 14.84 7.80 -13.27
C ARG A 112 14.18 9.14 -13.59
N SER A 113 13.47 9.66 -12.61
CA SER A 113 13.04 11.04 -12.67
C SER A 113 14.20 11.87 -12.17
N ASP A 114 14.44 12.97 -12.85
CA ASP A 114 15.50 13.90 -12.50
C ASP A 114 15.33 14.27 -11.02
N PRO A 115 16.36 14.14 -10.16
CA PRO A 115 16.29 14.56 -8.76
C PRO A 115 15.78 16.00 -8.59
N GLU A 116 15.98 16.85 -9.60
CA GLU A 116 15.42 18.20 -9.65
C GLU A 116 13.89 18.20 -9.74
N ILE A 117 13.25 17.32 -10.53
CA ILE A 117 11.79 17.33 -10.70
C ILE A 117 11.08 16.92 -9.41
N ILE A 118 11.64 15.97 -8.65
CA ILE A 118 11.04 15.47 -7.40
C ILE A 118 11.06 16.55 -6.30
N SER A 119 12.12 17.35 -6.22
CA SER A 119 12.24 18.42 -5.21
C SER A 119 11.34 19.62 -5.45
N HIS A 120 10.86 19.81 -6.69
CA HIS A 120 9.94 20.92 -7.01
C HIS A 120 8.54 20.74 -6.38
N PHE A 121 8.09 19.50 -6.21
CA PHE A 121 6.72 19.19 -5.79
C PHE A 121 6.63 18.35 -4.51
N SER A 122 7.75 18.05 -3.85
CA SER A 122 7.74 17.28 -2.60
C SER A 122 8.75 17.76 -1.57
N ASP A 123 8.38 17.64 -0.30
CA ASP A 123 9.22 17.97 0.86
C ASP A 123 9.58 16.69 1.63
N PRO A 124 10.86 16.46 1.98
CA PRO A 124 11.23 15.31 2.79
C PRO A 124 10.58 15.40 4.17
N VAL A 125 10.08 14.26 4.65
CA VAL A 125 9.48 14.13 5.98
C VAL A 125 10.20 13.07 6.80
N ALA A 126 10.15 13.19 8.12
CA ALA A 126 10.76 12.25 9.07
C ALA A 126 9.94 10.96 9.21
N LEU A 127 9.54 10.36 8.09
CA LEU A 127 8.79 9.11 8.02
C LEU A 127 9.50 8.11 7.11
N SER A 128 9.48 6.84 7.48
CA SER A 128 10.05 5.75 6.69
C SER A 128 8.96 5.01 5.91
N CYS A 129 9.29 4.63 4.68
CA CYS A 129 8.44 3.81 3.84
C CYS A 129 8.28 2.41 4.46
N PRO A 130 7.08 1.96 4.81
CA PRO A 130 6.88 0.65 5.43
C PRO A 130 7.22 -0.53 4.50
N ALA A 131 7.31 -0.31 3.18
CA ALA A 131 7.63 -1.38 2.22
C ALA A 131 9.13 -1.55 1.95
N CYS A 132 9.96 -0.54 2.18
CA CYS A 132 11.39 -0.60 1.83
C CYS A 132 12.35 0.11 2.80
N GLY A 133 11.83 0.76 3.85
CA GLY A 133 12.62 1.49 4.84
C GLY A 133 13.20 2.83 4.38
N GLY A 134 13.00 3.22 3.12
CA GLY A 134 13.52 4.49 2.58
C GLY A 134 12.77 5.73 3.09
N VAL A 135 13.40 6.90 3.00
CA VAL A 135 12.80 8.19 3.41
C VAL A 135 11.58 8.52 2.54
N LEU A 136 10.52 9.02 3.18
CA LEU A 136 9.33 9.54 2.51
C LEU A 136 9.44 11.04 2.28
N ASN A 137 8.88 11.49 1.16
CA ASN A 137 8.60 12.90 0.88
C ASN A 137 7.08 13.11 0.84
N GLU A 138 6.58 14.21 1.38
CA GLU A 138 5.21 14.68 1.25
C GLU A 138 5.02 15.40 -0.08
N ILE A 139 3.94 15.13 -0.82
CA ILE A 139 3.62 15.79 -2.08
C ILE A 139 2.85 17.09 -1.79
N ARG A 140 3.38 18.23 -2.27
CA ARG A 140 2.84 19.57 -2.01
C ARG A 140 1.48 19.79 -2.68
N ARG A 141 0.55 20.38 -1.94
CA ARG A 141 -0.66 21.10 -2.43
C ARG A 141 -1.60 20.30 -3.35
N THR A 142 -1.79 18.99 -3.11
CA THR A 142 -2.83 18.22 -3.81
C THR A 142 -3.54 17.32 -2.80
N PRO A 143 -4.76 17.66 -2.35
CA PRO A 143 -5.57 16.74 -1.55
C PRO A 143 -5.85 15.45 -2.34
N PRO A 144 -5.88 14.27 -1.69
CA PRO A 144 -5.61 14.04 -0.26
C PRO A 144 -4.11 14.12 0.09
N LEU A 145 -3.77 14.23 1.38
CA LEU A 145 -2.37 14.24 1.84
C LEU A 145 -1.65 12.96 1.41
N ARG A 146 -0.52 13.11 0.70
CA ARG A 146 0.17 12.00 0.02
C ARG A 146 1.67 12.00 0.29
N PHE A 147 2.22 10.80 0.41
CA PHE A 147 3.62 10.54 0.69
C PHE A 147 4.24 9.63 -0.36
N ARG A 148 5.53 9.79 -0.64
CA ARG A 148 6.26 8.97 -1.61
C ARG A 148 7.69 8.65 -1.18
N CYS A 149 8.12 7.42 -1.39
CA CYS A 149 9.50 6.98 -1.19
C CYS A 149 10.37 7.22 -2.44
N GLN A 150 11.68 7.34 -2.25
CA GLN A 150 12.67 7.47 -3.33
C GLN A 150 12.66 6.33 -4.36
N VAL A 151 12.21 5.13 -3.97
CA VAL A 151 12.07 3.98 -4.88
C VAL A 151 10.71 3.91 -5.58
N GLY A 152 9.82 4.88 -5.32
CA GLY A 152 8.57 5.05 -6.06
C GLY A 152 7.29 4.58 -5.36
N HIS A 153 7.36 3.95 -4.18
CA HIS A 153 6.16 3.63 -3.37
C HIS A 153 5.41 4.90 -2.96
N ALA A 154 4.09 4.90 -3.07
CA ALA A 154 3.23 6.02 -2.72
C ALA A 154 2.14 5.60 -1.75
N TYR A 155 1.73 6.52 -0.86
CA TYR A 155 0.74 6.31 0.18
C TYR A 155 -0.13 7.55 0.33
N THR A 156 -1.43 7.38 0.56
CA THR A 156 -2.25 8.40 1.22
C THR A 156 -1.93 8.43 2.70
N ALA A 157 -2.28 9.52 3.40
CA ALA A 157 -2.06 9.63 4.84
C ALA A 157 -2.75 8.50 5.63
N GLU A 158 -4.02 8.17 5.32
CA GLU A 158 -4.72 7.10 6.04
C GLU A 158 -4.08 5.72 5.76
N ALA A 159 -3.70 5.46 4.50
CA ALA A 159 -3.04 4.20 4.14
C ALA A 159 -1.65 4.06 4.76
N LEU A 160 -0.93 5.18 4.97
CA LEU A 160 0.36 5.17 5.66
C LEU A 160 0.17 4.92 7.16
N ALA A 161 -0.80 5.59 7.79
CA ALA A 161 -1.11 5.41 9.22
C ALA A 161 -1.50 3.95 9.53
N SER A 162 -2.46 3.40 8.79
CA SER A 162 -2.89 2.00 8.93
C SER A 162 -1.73 1.00 8.71
N ARG A 163 -0.77 1.34 7.84
CA ARG A 163 0.43 0.51 7.62
C ARG A 163 1.44 0.59 8.76
N GLN A 164 1.58 1.75 9.39
CA GLN A 164 2.47 1.91 10.53
C GLN A 164 1.93 1.19 11.77
N GLU A 165 0.62 1.22 11.99
CA GLU A 165 -0.05 0.48 13.06
C GLU A 165 0.24 -1.03 12.96
N GLY A 166 0.04 -1.64 11.79
CA GLY A 166 0.31 -3.08 11.61
C GLY A 166 1.78 -3.47 11.51
N ALA A 167 2.68 -2.53 11.22
CA ALA A 167 4.10 -2.85 11.00
C ALA A 167 4.83 -3.19 12.30
N ALA A 168 4.50 -2.52 13.41
CA ALA A 168 5.08 -2.82 14.71
C ALA A 168 4.68 -4.22 15.18
N ASP A 169 3.38 -4.52 15.14
CA ASP A 169 2.82 -5.84 15.43
C ASP A 169 3.50 -6.96 14.64
N GLU A 170 3.60 -6.79 13.32
CA GLU A 170 4.20 -7.80 12.45
C GLU A 170 5.69 -7.99 12.76
N ALA A 171 6.43 -6.90 13.01
CA ALA A 171 7.83 -6.99 13.38
C ALA A 171 8.04 -7.77 14.68
N VAL A 172 7.19 -7.52 15.70
CA VAL A 172 7.26 -8.25 16.97
C VAL A 172 6.87 -9.72 16.80
N ARG A 173 5.85 -10.04 15.99
CA ARG A 173 5.47 -11.44 15.68
C ARG A 173 6.58 -12.19 14.93
N VAL A 174 7.23 -11.55 13.97
CA VAL A 174 8.39 -12.13 13.26
C VAL A 174 9.55 -12.37 14.22
N ALA A 175 9.86 -11.39 15.09
CA ALA A 175 10.90 -11.54 16.10
C ALA A 175 10.58 -12.69 17.08
N LEU A 176 9.33 -12.79 17.55
CA LEU A 176 8.88 -13.88 18.41
C LEU A 176 9.12 -15.24 17.77
N ARG A 177 8.66 -15.42 16.52
CA ARG A 177 8.87 -16.67 15.77
C ARG A 177 10.35 -17.03 15.67
N ILE A 178 11.21 -16.06 15.34
CA ILE A 178 12.66 -16.28 15.25
C ILE A 178 13.24 -16.74 16.60
N MET A 179 12.81 -16.16 17.71
CA MET A 179 13.29 -16.54 19.05
C MET A 179 12.81 -17.94 19.46
N GLU A 180 11.57 -18.30 19.15
CA GLU A 180 11.01 -19.64 19.42
C GLU A 180 11.70 -20.73 18.58
N GLU A 181 11.94 -20.45 17.29
CA GLU A 181 12.69 -21.34 16.40
C GLU A 181 14.13 -21.53 16.89
N ARG A 182 14.79 -20.44 17.31
CA ARG A 182 16.15 -20.49 17.87
C ARG A 182 16.22 -21.29 19.17
N ALA A 183 15.24 -21.13 20.07
CA ALA A 183 15.13 -21.94 21.27
C ALA A 183 15.01 -23.43 20.93
N THR A 184 14.09 -23.77 20.02
CA THR A 184 13.85 -25.15 19.60
C THR A 184 15.09 -25.79 18.96
N LEU A 185 15.80 -25.05 18.09
CA LEU A 185 17.02 -25.55 17.46
C LEU A 185 18.12 -25.80 18.49
N THR A 186 18.36 -24.84 19.38
CA THR A 186 19.42 -24.95 20.40
C THR A 186 19.14 -26.08 21.40
N GLU A 187 17.89 -26.40 21.70
CA GLU A 187 17.53 -27.58 22.50
C GLU A 187 17.83 -28.89 21.81
N LYS A 188 17.52 -28.99 20.51
CA LYS A 188 17.87 -30.17 19.71
C LYS A 188 19.38 -30.38 19.69
N MET A 189 20.15 -29.31 19.51
CA MET A 189 21.61 -29.35 19.56
C MET A 189 22.15 -29.75 20.94
N ALA A 190 21.53 -29.27 22.02
CA ALA A 190 21.88 -29.68 23.39
C ALA A 190 21.65 -31.17 23.62
N ALA A 191 20.51 -31.70 23.16
CA ALA A 191 20.17 -33.11 23.26
C ALA A 191 21.12 -34.00 22.45
N GLU A 192 21.47 -33.59 21.23
CA GLU A 192 22.44 -34.31 20.38
C GLU A 192 23.85 -34.29 20.99
N ALA A 193 24.29 -33.14 21.51
CA ALA A 193 25.58 -33.03 22.19
C ALA A 193 25.66 -33.93 23.42
N ARG A 194 24.59 -34.01 24.22
CA ARG A 194 24.46 -34.97 25.34
C ARG A 194 24.58 -36.41 24.88
N ASN A 195 23.81 -36.80 23.87
CA ASN A 195 23.82 -38.16 23.35
C ASN A 195 25.20 -38.57 22.80
N SER A 196 26.00 -37.59 22.38
CA SER A 196 27.35 -37.77 21.87
C SER A 196 28.45 -37.64 22.94
N GLY A 197 28.09 -37.44 24.23
CA GLY A 197 29.03 -37.29 25.34
C GLY A 197 29.76 -35.94 25.41
N HIS A 198 29.29 -34.92 24.69
CA HIS A 198 29.89 -33.59 24.67
C HIS A 198 29.22 -32.64 25.68
N ASP A 199 29.40 -32.91 26.96
CA ASP A 199 28.66 -32.23 28.05
C ASP A 199 28.86 -30.70 28.10
N ALA A 200 30.08 -30.22 27.85
CA ALA A 200 30.37 -28.78 27.84
C ALA A 200 29.63 -28.06 26.70
N ALA A 201 29.51 -28.70 25.53
CA ALA A 201 28.76 -28.16 24.40
C ALA A 201 27.26 -28.19 24.67
N ALA A 202 26.75 -29.28 25.26
CA ALA A 202 25.36 -29.40 25.67
C ALA A 202 24.94 -28.27 26.63
N ALA A 203 25.71 -28.05 27.70
CA ALA A 203 25.45 -26.98 28.66
C ALA A 203 25.48 -25.57 28.04
N SER A 204 26.34 -25.37 27.03
CA SER A 204 26.38 -24.11 26.28
C SER A 204 25.11 -23.89 25.46
N TYR A 205 24.64 -24.92 24.75
CA TYR A 205 23.40 -24.84 23.97
C TYR A 205 22.16 -24.68 24.84
N GLU A 206 22.11 -25.31 26.02
CA GLU A 206 21.00 -25.12 26.97
C GLU A 206 20.89 -23.69 27.47
N ARG A 207 22.00 -23.05 27.83
CA ARG A 207 21.98 -21.64 28.24
C ARG A 207 21.42 -20.75 27.14
N ARG A 208 21.79 -21.01 25.88
CA ARG A 208 21.27 -20.26 24.71
C ARG A 208 19.78 -20.54 24.45
N ALA A 209 19.32 -21.76 24.71
CA ALA A 209 17.90 -22.11 24.63
C ALA A 209 17.08 -21.34 25.68
N ILE A 210 17.54 -21.33 26.92
CA ILE A 210 16.91 -20.60 28.04
C ILE A 210 16.85 -19.10 27.71
N GLU A 211 17.97 -18.52 27.26
CA GLU A 211 18.01 -17.10 26.87
C GLU A 211 17.03 -16.78 25.73
N SER A 212 16.95 -17.65 24.72
CA SER A 212 16.02 -17.47 23.59
C SER A 212 14.56 -17.57 24.01
N ARG A 213 14.23 -18.48 24.94
CA ARG A 213 12.89 -18.57 25.54
C ARG A 213 12.55 -17.32 26.34
N ALA A 214 13.48 -16.82 27.16
CA ALA A 214 13.26 -15.60 27.92
C ALA A 214 12.96 -14.40 27.01
N TYR A 215 13.67 -14.25 25.88
CA TYR A 215 13.34 -13.21 24.91
C TYR A 215 11.99 -13.46 24.22
N ALA A 216 11.65 -14.70 23.88
CA ALA A 216 10.35 -15.04 23.31
C ALA A 216 9.21 -14.70 24.29
N ASP A 217 9.38 -14.94 25.59
CA ASP A 217 8.38 -14.63 26.61
C ASP A 217 8.14 -13.12 26.71
N VAL A 218 9.21 -12.31 26.73
CA VAL A 218 9.11 -10.84 26.71
C VAL A 218 8.37 -10.36 25.46
N LEU A 219 8.70 -10.90 24.28
CA LEU A 219 8.03 -10.52 23.03
C LEU A 219 6.56 -10.96 23.01
N ARG A 220 6.24 -12.11 23.60
CA ARG A 220 4.86 -12.62 23.68
C ARG A 220 4.00 -11.76 24.59
N ASP A 221 4.54 -11.31 25.72
CA ASP A 221 3.81 -10.42 26.62
C ASP A 221 3.60 -9.04 25.98
N ALA A 222 4.60 -8.53 25.25
CA ALA A 222 4.44 -7.29 24.47
C ALA A 222 3.32 -7.36 23.41
N ILE A 223 3.04 -8.53 22.83
CA ILE A 223 1.93 -8.72 21.87
C ILE A 223 0.55 -8.75 22.56
N LYS A 224 0.46 -9.16 23.83
CA LYS A 224 -0.84 -9.24 24.53
C LYS A 224 -1.41 -7.85 24.86
N ASP A 225 -0.53 -6.85 24.94
CA ASP A 225 -0.86 -5.48 25.31
C ASP A 225 -1.02 -4.54 24.10
N LEU A 226 -0.89 -5.06 22.87
CA LEU A 226 -1.09 -4.38 21.58
C LEU A 226 -2.50 -4.69 21.02
#